data_AF-A0A945YGX7-F1
#
_entry.id   AF-A0A945YGX7-F1
#
_cell.length_a   1.000
_cell.length_b   1.000
_cell.length_c   1.000
_cell.angle_alpha   90.00
_cell.angle_beta   90.00
_cell.angle_gamma   90.00
#
_symmetry.space_group_name_H-M   'P 1'
#
loop_
_entity.id
_entity.type
_entity.pdbx_description
1 polymer ?
#
loop_
_entity_poly.entity_id
_entity_poly.type
_entity_poly.pdbx_seq_one_letter_code
_entity_poly.pdbx_strand_id
1 'polypeptide(L)'
;MSDCLPAIESMLQGIVIGFPCDMTFEYIETSSWYGKIIKCDHVGYPIIGGHESSQYAHSEFKNYHIIKIGLPWIFVVPHGYSCLFTQPFNRNGGQDSFCISGAVQSDTYYNMVNIPFAINLKKEKDTISLRKGDPFVQVVPFLREKVKIIQEKADLNELGTVIEKIEKNTNFYKDQIKIKY
;
A
#
# COMPACT_ATOMS: atom_id res chain seq x y z
N MET A 1 -2.02 -18.78 -2.55
CA MET A 1 -1.10 -18.64 -1.41
C MET A 1 -1.84 -19.15 -0.17
N SER A 2 -1.80 -20.45 0.11
CA SER A 2 -2.70 -21.07 1.11
C SER A 2 -2.06 -21.33 2.47
N ASP A 3 -0.72 -21.42 2.57
CA ASP A 3 -0.05 -21.88 3.81
C ASP A 3 1.16 -21.04 4.25
N CYS A 4 1.44 -19.92 3.56
CA CYS A 4 2.50 -19.00 3.98
C CYS A 4 1.96 -18.08 5.10
N LEU A 5 2.19 -18.45 6.36
CA LEU A 5 1.69 -17.68 7.50
C LEU A 5 2.11 -16.20 7.49
N PRO A 6 3.37 -15.83 7.20
CA PRO A 6 3.74 -14.41 7.13
C PRO A 6 2.90 -13.63 6.10
N ALA A 7 2.53 -14.29 5.01
CA ALA A 7 1.68 -13.67 4.01
C ALA A 7 0.22 -13.56 4.47
N ILE A 8 -0.30 -14.57 5.17
CA ILE A 8 -1.64 -14.54 5.75
C ILE A 8 -1.71 -13.46 6.84
N GLU A 9 -0.73 -13.43 7.75
CA GLU A 9 -0.65 -12.44 8.83
C GLU A 9 -0.61 -11.01 8.29
N SER A 10 0.19 -10.74 7.26
CA SER A 10 0.20 -9.42 6.62
C SER A 10 -1.15 -9.08 5.97
N MET A 11 -1.76 -10.03 5.25
CA MET A 11 -3.08 -9.83 4.61
C MET A 11 -4.23 -9.61 5.61
N LEU A 12 -4.10 -10.10 6.84
CA LEU A 12 -5.09 -9.93 7.91
C LEU A 12 -4.90 -8.63 8.71
N GLN A 13 -3.83 -7.86 8.47
CA GLN A 13 -3.61 -6.59 9.16
C GLN A 13 -4.60 -5.52 8.70
N GLY A 14 -5.22 -4.82 9.64
CA GLY A 14 -6.03 -3.63 9.35
C GLY A 14 -7.23 -3.93 8.44
N ILE A 15 -7.54 -3.01 7.53
CA ILE A 15 -8.66 -3.12 6.59
C ILE A 15 -8.23 -2.85 5.15
N VAL A 16 -8.88 -3.49 4.18
CA VAL A 16 -8.72 -3.15 2.76
C VAL A 16 -9.89 -2.30 2.32
N ILE A 17 -9.58 -1.17 1.69
CA ILE A 17 -10.54 -0.26 1.09
C ILE A 17 -10.46 -0.44 -0.42
N GLY A 18 -11.63 -0.54 -1.05
CA GLY A 18 -11.74 -0.60 -2.50
C GLY A 18 -11.73 0.78 -3.15
N PHE A 19 -11.53 0.84 -4.47
CA PHE A 19 -11.64 2.10 -5.20
C PHE A 19 -13.03 2.74 -4.99
N PRO A 20 -13.10 4.07 -4.79
CA PRO A 20 -14.36 4.75 -4.44
C PRO A 20 -15.36 4.82 -5.61
N CYS A 21 -14.86 4.83 -6.85
CA CYS A 21 -15.66 4.85 -8.08
C CYS A 21 -14.92 4.13 -9.21
N ASP A 22 -15.61 3.95 -10.34
CA ASP A 22 -14.99 3.51 -11.59
C ASP A 22 -14.16 4.66 -12.16
N MET A 23 -12.93 4.37 -12.56
CA MET A 23 -11.99 5.36 -13.10
C MET A 23 -11.30 4.75 -14.32
N THR A 24 -11.21 5.50 -15.42
CA THR A 24 -10.40 5.13 -16.57
C THR A 24 -9.39 6.22 -16.85
N PHE A 25 -8.11 5.85 -16.89
CA PHE A 25 -7.01 6.74 -17.23
C PHE A 25 -6.52 6.45 -18.63
N GLU A 26 -6.27 7.51 -19.39
CA GLU A 26 -5.75 7.44 -20.75
C GLU A 26 -4.57 8.39 -20.91
N TYR A 27 -3.46 7.88 -21.43
CA TYR A 27 -2.33 8.71 -21.83
C TYR A 27 -2.64 9.35 -23.19
N ILE A 28 -2.96 10.64 -23.18
CA ILE A 28 -3.38 11.36 -24.38
C ILE A 28 -2.18 11.74 -25.25
N GLU A 29 -1.26 12.52 -24.68
CA GLU A 29 -0.12 13.09 -25.40
C GLU A 29 0.95 13.61 -24.42
N THR A 30 2.16 13.85 -24.91
CA THR A 30 3.16 14.63 -24.16
C THR A 30 3.21 16.08 -24.64
N SER A 31 2.92 17.01 -23.74
CA SER A 31 3.11 18.44 -23.94
C SER A 31 4.54 18.84 -23.62
N SER A 32 5.11 19.75 -24.43
CA SER A 32 6.42 20.36 -24.15
C SER A 32 6.45 21.22 -22.87
N TRP A 33 5.29 21.73 -22.43
CA TRP A 33 5.17 22.61 -21.26
C TRP A 33 4.70 21.85 -20.02
N TYR A 34 3.75 20.94 -20.18
CA TYR A 34 3.09 20.23 -19.07
C TYR A 34 3.59 18.80 -18.88
N GLY A 35 4.47 18.32 -19.76
CA GLY A 35 4.89 16.93 -19.79
C GLY A 35 3.75 16.00 -20.19
N LYS A 36 3.76 14.79 -19.63
CA LYS A 36 2.79 13.75 -19.94
C LYS A 36 1.37 14.14 -19.49
N ILE A 37 0.43 14.25 -20.43
CA ILE A 37 -0.98 14.55 -20.17
C ILE A 37 -1.75 13.24 -20.04
N ILE A 38 -2.39 13.05 -18.88
CA ILE A 38 -3.28 11.92 -18.62
C ILE A 38 -4.68 12.46 -18.37
N LYS A 39 -5.64 11.93 -19.12
CA LYS A 39 -7.06 12.15 -18.87
C LYS A 39 -7.57 11.08 -17.91
N CYS A 40 -8.36 11.47 -16.93
CA CYS A 40 -9.15 10.55 -16.13
C CYS A 40 -10.64 10.78 -16.41
N ASP A 41 -11.34 9.71 -16.77
CA ASP A 41 -12.80 9.67 -16.78
C ASP A 41 -13.28 8.94 -15.51
N HIS A 42 -14.13 9.60 -14.72
CA HIS A 42 -14.71 9.03 -13.50
C HIS A 42 -16.07 9.65 -13.21
N VAL A 43 -16.96 8.88 -12.59
CA VAL A 43 -18.28 9.37 -12.13
C VAL A 43 -18.34 9.32 -10.60
N GLY A 44 -18.61 10.47 -9.99
CA GLY A 44 -18.69 10.62 -8.52
C GLY A 44 -17.36 11.05 -7.87
N TYR A 45 -17.34 11.04 -6.54
CA TYR A 45 -16.13 11.28 -5.72
C TYR A 45 -15.11 10.16 -5.99
N PRO A 46 -13.83 10.47 -6.34
CA PRO A 46 -12.92 11.28 -5.52
C PRO A 46 -12.42 12.59 -6.13
N ILE A 47 -11.89 13.47 -5.27
CA ILE A 47 -11.01 14.56 -5.72
C ILE A 47 -9.72 13.92 -6.22
N ILE A 48 -9.40 14.12 -7.50
CA ILE A 48 -8.13 13.72 -8.10
C ILE A 48 -7.20 14.93 -8.11
N GLY A 49 -6.04 14.78 -7.50
CA GLY A 49 -4.96 15.77 -7.57
C GLY A 49 -3.74 15.21 -8.29
N GLY A 50 -2.96 16.07 -8.94
CA GLY A 50 -1.62 15.70 -9.42
C GLY A 50 -0.57 15.77 -8.31
N HIS A 51 0.48 14.98 -8.43
CA HIS A 51 1.77 15.30 -7.80
C HIS A 51 2.62 16.13 -8.77
N GLU A 52 3.36 17.10 -8.23
CA GLU A 52 4.39 17.79 -9.01
C GLU A 52 5.53 16.80 -9.30
N SER A 53 5.99 16.74 -10.55
CA SER A 53 7.01 15.79 -10.99
C SER A 53 8.31 15.89 -10.20
N SER A 54 8.66 17.09 -9.74
CA SER A 54 9.83 17.36 -8.90
C SER A 54 9.84 16.55 -7.59
N GLN A 55 8.66 16.20 -7.05
CA GLN A 55 8.54 15.46 -5.79
C GLN A 55 9.01 14.01 -5.89
N TYR A 56 9.04 13.44 -7.10
CA TYR A 56 9.37 12.03 -7.32
C TYR A 56 10.35 11.77 -8.46
N ALA A 57 10.90 12.83 -9.08
CA ALA A 57 11.82 12.76 -10.22
C ALA A 57 13.06 11.89 -9.97
N HIS A 58 13.50 11.80 -8.72
CA HIS A 58 14.67 11.02 -8.30
C HIS A 58 14.33 9.73 -7.55
N SER A 59 13.06 9.29 -7.60
CA SER A 59 12.61 8.04 -6.99
C SER A 59 12.45 6.93 -8.03
N GLU A 60 12.17 5.71 -7.56
CA GLU A 60 11.80 4.57 -8.42
C GLU A 60 10.51 4.82 -9.21
N PHE A 61 9.73 5.82 -8.80
CA PHE A 61 8.45 6.18 -9.41
C PHE A 61 8.58 7.18 -10.58
N LYS A 62 9.79 7.61 -10.95
CA LYS A 62 10.02 8.66 -11.97
C LYS A 62 9.38 8.40 -13.34
N ASN A 63 9.15 7.13 -13.69
CA ASN A 63 8.55 6.73 -14.96
C ASN A 63 7.03 6.49 -14.86
N TYR A 64 6.45 6.65 -13.67
CA TYR A 64 5.02 6.53 -13.43
C TYR A 64 4.38 7.91 -13.43
N HIS A 65 3.08 7.95 -13.71
CA HIS A 65 2.30 9.14 -13.44
C HIS A 65 1.66 9.03 -12.07
N ILE A 66 2.05 9.91 -11.15
CA ILE A 66 1.61 9.83 -9.76
C ILE A 66 0.46 10.79 -9.53
N ILE A 67 -0.70 10.21 -9.18
CA ILE A 67 -1.89 10.96 -8.81
C ILE A 67 -2.20 10.80 -7.33
N LYS A 68 -3.02 11.71 -6.81
CA LYS A 68 -3.63 11.64 -5.50
C LYS A 68 -5.09 11.27 -5.67
N ILE A 69 -5.47 10.12 -5.15
CA ILE A 69 -6.87 9.72 -5.05
C ILE A 69 -7.34 10.03 -3.64
N GLY A 70 -8.22 11.02 -3.49
CA GLY A 70 -8.81 11.37 -2.20
C GLY A 70 -9.77 10.29 -1.71
N LEU A 71 -9.55 9.79 -0.49
CA LEU A 71 -10.51 8.89 0.15
C LEU A 71 -11.71 9.70 0.67
N PRO A 72 -12.96 9.23 0.51
CA PRO A 72 -14.15 9.89 1.07
C PRO A 72 -14.29 9.71 2.59
N TRP A 73 -13.35 9.01 3.24
CA TRP A 73 -13.43 8.65 4.65
C TRP A 73 -12.36 9.36 5.48
N ILE A 74 -12.70 9.58 6.75
CA ILE A 74 -11.76 10.01 7.79
C ILE A 74 -11.38 8.78 8.62
N PHE A 75 -10.10 8.64 8.95
CA PHE A 75 -9.58 7.55 9.75
C PHE A 75 -9.34 8.05 11.17
N VAL A 76 -10.05 7.46 12.13
CA VAL A 76 -9.88 7.76 13.55
C VAL A 76 -9.28 6.52 14.22
N VAL A 77 -8.18 6.71 14.92
CA VAL A 77 -7.47 5.66 15.68
C VAL A 77 -7.17 6.16 17.10
N PRO A 78 -6.89 5.27 18.06
CA PRO A 78 -6.55 5.69 19.42
C PRO A 78 -5.33 6.62 19.46
N HIS A 79 -5.23 7.42 20.52
CA HIS A 79 -4.07 8.29 20.74
C HIS A 79 -2.75 7.51 20.68
N GLY A 80 -1.75 8.06 19.99
CA GLY A 80 -0.45 7.41 19.79
C GLY A 80 -0.37 6.55 18.52
N TYR A 81 -1.48 6.32 17.80
CA TYR A 81 -1.50 5.48 16.59
C TYR A 81 -1.39 6.28 15.30
N SER A 82 -0.62 5.73 14.36
CA SER A 82 -0.61 6.14 12.96
C SER A 82 -1.28 5.06 12.11
N CYS A 83 -1.73 5.40 10.91
CA CYS A 83 -2.11 4.41 9.91
C CYS A 83 -1.07 4.36 8.79
N LEU A 84 -0.61 3.16 8.45
CA LEU A 84 0.09 2.88 7.21
C LEU A 84 -0.96 2.64 6.12
N PHE A 85 -0.93 3.46 5.08
CA PHE A 85 -1.67 3.24 3.84
C PHE A 85 -0.72 2.62 2.84
N THR A 86 -1.07 1.47 2.27
CA THR A 86 -0.16 0.74 1.38
C THR A 86 -0.94 -0.07 0.35
N GLN A 87 -0.27 -0.49 -0.72
CA GLN A 87 -0.81 -1.52 -1.61
C GLN A 87 -1.22 -2.74 -0.78
N PRO A 88 -2.43 -3.30 -0.98
CA PRO A 88 -2.84 -4.51 -0.30
C PRO A 88 -1.78 -5.62 -0.40
N PHE A 89 -1.33 -6.10 0.76
CA PHE A 89 -0.23 -7.05 0.85
C PHE A 89 -0.57 -8.32 0.06
N ASN A 90 0.39 -8.79 -0.73
CA ASN A 90 0.25 -9.98 -1.58
C ASN A 90 -0.92 -9.91 -2.57
N ARG A 91 -1.41 -8.69 -2.89
CA ARG A 91 -2.50 -8.45 -3.84
C ARG A 91 -2.13 -7.27 -4.74
N ASN A 92 -1.32 -7.54 -5.76
CA ASN A 92 -1.04 -6.58 -6.84
C ASN A 92 -2.13 -6.57 -7.93
N GLY A 93 -3.11 -7.49 -7.86
CA GLY A 93 -4.20 -7.57 -8.83
C GLY A 93 -3.76 -7.85 -10.27
N GLY A 94 -2.51 -8.29 -10.49
CA GLY A 94 -1.92 -8.41 -11.82
C GLY A 94 -1.72 -7.07 -12.54
N GLN A 95 -1.81 -5.95 -11.83
CA GLN A 95 -1.66 -4.61 -12.39
C GLN A 95 -0.24 -4.08 -12.11
N ASP A 96 0.33 -3.39 -13.09
CA ASP A 96 1.58 -2.65 -12.92
C ASP A 96 1.39 -1.31 -12.18
N SER A 97 0.14 -0.95 -11.88
CA SER A 97 -0.20 0.27 -11.12
C SER A 97 -0.48 -0.08 -9.67
N PHE A 98 -0.06 0.78 -8.74
CA PHE A 98 -0.07 0.45 -7.32
C PHE A 98 -0.16 1.68 -6.43
N CYS A 99 -0.66 1.48 -5.21
CA CYS A 99 -0.60 2.46 -4.13
C CYS A 99 0.85 2.60 -3.64
N ILE A 100 1.35 3.84 -3.59
CA ILE A 100 2.62 4.14 -2.92
C ILE A 100 2.35 4.22 -1.43
N SER A 101 3.14 3.50 -0.64
CA SER A 101 2.94 3.43 0.80
C SER A 101 3.26 4.75 1.51
N GLY A 102 2.44 5.11 2.50
CA GLY A 102 2.63 6.31 3.31
C GLY A 102 2.03 6.14 4.71
N ALA A 103 2.73 6.65 5.72
CA ALA A 103 2.21 6.68 7.09
C ALA A 103 1.58 8.05 7.39
N VAL A 104 0.41 8.05 8.01
CA VAL A 104 -0.29 9.27 8.45
C VAL A 104 -0.51 9.19 9.95
N GLN A 105 -0.28 10.31 10.65
CA GLN A 105 -0.56 10.46 12.08
C GLN A 105 -2.08 10.60 12.33
N SER A 106 -2.80 9.51 12.10
CA SER A 106 -4.27 9.48 12.04
C SER A 106 -4.97 9.75 13.38
N ASP A 107 -4.27 9.66 14.52
CA ASP A 107 -4.83 10.03 15.83
C ASP A 107 -5.04 11.54 16.01
N THR A 108 -4.37 12.37 15.19
CA THR A 108 -4.46 13.84 15.24
C THR A 108 -4.87 14.47 13.91
N TYR A 109 -4.76 13.74 12.81
CA TYR A 109 -5.08 14.22 11.47
C TYR A 109 -6.56 13.96 11.10
N TYR A 110 -7.44 14.91 11.44
CA TYR A 110 -8.88 14.83 11.10
C TYR A 110 -9.17 15.46 9.72
N ASN A 111 -8.74 14.80 8.64
CA ASN A 111 -9.05 15.21 7.28
C ASN A 111 -9.03 13.99 6.34
N MET A 112 -9.57 14.17 5.14
CA MET A 112 -9.51 13.16 4.08
C MET A 112 -8.04 12.88 3.70
N VAL A 113 -7.70 11.60 3.64
CA VAL A 113 -6.36 11.15 3.25
C VAL A 113 -6.32 11.00 1.73
N ASN A 114 -5.31 11.62 1.11
CA ASN A 114 -5.03 11.48 -0.31
C ASN A 114 -4.00 10.37 -0.50
N ILE A 115 -4.36 9.35 -1.27
CA ILE A 115 -3.51 8.19 -1.51
C ILE A 115 -2.72 8.41 -2.81
N PRO A 116 -1.38 8.46 -2.75
CA PRO A 116 -0.57 8.50 -3.95
C PRO A 116 -0.67 7.17 -4.69
N PHE A 117 -1.07 7.22 -5.96
CA PHE A 117 -1.27 6.05 -6.81
C PHE A 117 -0.40 6.18 -8.06
N ALA A 118 0.46 5.20 -8.28
CA ALA A 118 1.37 5.14 -9.40
C ALA A 118 0.69 4.46 -10.59
N ILE A 119 0.47 5.23 -11.66
CA ILE A 119 -0.18 4.75 -12.88
C ILE A 119 0.90 4.42 -13.92
N ASN A 120 0.90 3.18 -14.39
CA ASN A 120 1.81 2.70 -15.43
C ASN A 120 1.19 2.79 -16.83
N LEU A 121 1.18 3.98 -17.44
CA LEU A 121 0.89 4.16 -18.87
C LEU A 121 2.21 4.48 -19.59
N LYS A 122 2.66 3.70 -20.56
CA LYS A 122 4.00 3.85 -21.16
C LYS A 122 3.96 4.62 -22.49
N LYS A 123 2.87 4.49 -23.25
CA LYS A 123 2.71 5.04 -24.60
C LYS A 123 1.38 5.78 -24.74
N GLU A 124 1.34 6.73 -25.66
CA GLU A 124 0.09 7.41 -26.01
C GLU A 124 -0.97 6.37 -26.41
N LYS A 125 -2.22 6.62 -26.01
CA LYS A 125 -3.39 5.74 -26.10
C LYS A 125 -3.36 4.52 -25.17
N ASP A 126 -2.32 4.34 -24.34
CA ASP A 126 -2.39 3.37 -23.25
C ASP A 126 -3.54 3.77 -22.30
N THR A 127 -4.30 2.77 -21.88
CA THR A 127 -5.40 2.95 -20.94
C THR A 127 -5.29 1.99 -19.76
N ILE A 128 -5.80 2.41 -18.60
CA ILE A 128 -6.05 1.53 -17.46
C ILE A 128 -7.40 1.87 -16.85
N SER A 129 -8.20 0.85 -16.58
CA SER A 129 -9.50 0.98 -15.93
C SER A 129 -9.45 0.33 -14.54
N LEU A 130 -9.88 1.09 -13.54
CA LEU A 130 -10.00 0.68 -12.15
C LEU A 130 -11.49 0.63 -11.81
N ARG A 131 -11.97 -0.47 -11.24
CA ARG A 131 -13.40 -0.62 -10.93
C ARG A 131 -13.68 -0.28 -9.49
N LYS A 132 -14.83 0.32 -9.24
CA LYS A 132 -15.34 0.57 -7.90
C LYS A 132 -15.35 -0.72 -7.08
N GLY A 133 -14.79 -0.67 -5.88
CA GLY A 133 -14.71 -1.80 -4.97
C GLY A 133 -13.54 -2.75 -5.21
N ASP A 134 -12.81 -2.65 -6.33
CA ASP A 134 -11.56 -3.40 -6.50
C ASP A 134 -10.56 -3.02 -5.39
N PRO A 135 -9.76 -3.96 -4.85
CA PRO A 135 -8.81 -3.67 -3.78
C PRO A 135 -7.86 -2.52 -4.15
N PHE A 136 -7.91 -1.44 -3.38
CA PHE A 136 -7.15 -0.22 -3.67
C PHE A 136 -6.03 0.00 -2.66
N VAL A 137 -6.37 0.10 -1.37
CA VAL A 137 -5.43 0.45 -0.31
C VAL A 137 -5.72 -0.38 0.92
N GLN A 138 -4.67 -0.92 1.54
CA GLN A 138 -4.75 -1.53 2.86
C GLN A 138 -4.29 -0.51 3.90
N VAL A 139 -5.11 -0.35 4.93
CA VAL A 139 -4.90 0.61 6.02
C VAL A 139 -4.59 -0.16 7.27
N VAL A 140 -3.34 -0.10 7.71
CA VAL A 140 -2.83 -0.83 8.88
C VAL A 140 -2.55 0.16 10.01
N PRO A 141 -3.34 0.15 11.09
CA PRO A 141 -3.03 0.95 12.27
C PRO A 141 -1.80 0.38 12.99
N PHE A 142 -0.90 1.25 13.44
CA PHE A 142 0.26 0.86 14.25
C PHE A 142 0.52 1.90 15.34
N LEU A 143 0.92 1.42 16.53
CA LEU A 143 1.32 2.28 17.64
C LEU A 143 2.69 2.90 17.33
N ARG A 144 2.82 4.20 17.52
CA ARG A 144 4.13 4.86 17.46
C ARG A 144 4.89 4.60 18.74
N GLU A 145 5.70 3.55 18.73
CA GLU A 145 6.59 3.22 19.83
C GLU A 145 8.06 3.42 19.43
N LYS A 146 8.87 3.98 20.34
CA LYS A 146 10.32 4.07 20.15
C LYS A 146 10.95 2.73 20.48
N VAL A 147 10.94 1.82 19.51
CA VAL A 147 11.56 0.51 19.63
C VAL A 147 13.01 0.58 19.15
N LYS A 148 13.95 0.10 19.96
CA LYS A 148 15.34 -0.11 19.52
C LYS A 148 15.41 -1.43 18.77
N ILE A 149 15.67 -1.37 17.46
CA ILE A 149 16.02 -2.55 16.67
C ILE A 149 17.48 -2.87 16.95
N ILE A 150 17.77 -4.10 17.40
CA ILE A 150 19.11 -4.59 17.64
C ILE A 150 19.45 -5.59 16.54
N GLN A 151 20.56 -5.35 15.85
CA GLN A 151 21.10 -6.26 14.84
C GLN A 151 22.41 -6.84 15.39
N GLU A 152 22.40 -8.13 15.69
CA GLU A 152 23.54 -8.86 16.26
C GLU A 152 23.87 -10.08 15.38
N LYS A 153 25.07 -10.64 15.58
CA LYS A 153 25.41 -11.93 14.97
C LYS A 153 24.49 -13.00 15.56
N ALA A 154 23.93 -13.85 14.71
CA ALA A 154 23.11 -14.97 15.16
C ALA A 154 23.93 -15.88 16.09
N ASP A 155 23.35 -16.27 17.22
CA ASP A 155 23.84 -17.40 18.00
C ASP A 155 23.56 -18.68 17.19
N LEU A 156 24.62 -19.31 16.70
CA LEU A 156 24.52 -20.48 15.84
C LEU A 156 23.97 -21.71 16.59
N ASN A 157 24.16 -21.81 17.91
CA ASN A 157 23.63 -22.90 18.70
C ASN A 157 22.12 -22.75 18.89
N GLU A 158 21.67 -21.53 19.20
CA GLU A 158 20.25 -21.21 19.31
C GLU A 158 19.55 -21.39 17.96
N LEU A 159 20.13 -20.87 16.89
CA LEU A 159 19.62 -21.04 15.53
C LEU A 159 19.50 -22.52 15.15
N GLY A 160 20.53 -23.33 15.43
CA GLY A 160 20.49 -24.78 15.19
C GLY A 160 19.35 -25.47 15.94
N THR A 161 19.15 -25.10 17.22
CA THR A 161 18.04 -25.60 18.03
C THR A 161 16.67 -25.23 17.46
N VAL A 162 16.51 -24.02 16.93
CA VAL A 162 15.26 -23.57 16.29
C VAL A 162 15.03 -24.31 14.96
N ILE A 163 16.06 -24.48 14.15
CA ILE A 163 15.99 -25.23 12.89
C ILE A 163 15.52 -26.67 13.16
N GLU A 164 16.11 -27.36 14.13
CA GLU A 164 15.66 -28.72 14.50
C GLU A 164 14.18 -28.76 14.90
N LYS A 165 13.69 -27.74 15.62
CA LYS A 165 12.27 -27.65 16.00
C LYS A 165 11.38 -27.45 14.78
N ILE A 166 11.80 -26.65 13.80
CA ILE A 166 11.09 -26.46 12.53
C ILE A 166 11.04 -27.79 11.76
N GLU A 167 12.14 -28.53 11.69
CA GLU A 167 12.20 -29.82 11.00
C GLU A 167 11.30 -30.88 11.66
N LYS A 168 11.23 -30.88 12.99
CA LYS A 168 10.43 -31.85 13.77
C LYS A 168 8.94 -31.49 13.84
N ASN A 169 8.56 -30.24 13.55
CA ASN A 169 7.17 -29.78 13.64
C ASN A 169 6.74 -29.04 12.36
N THR A 170 5.95 -29.71 11.53
CA THR A 170 5.38 -29.15 10.29
C THR A 170 4.45 -27.95 10.52
N ASN A 171 3.93 -27.78 11.75
CA ASN A 171 3.11 -26.64 12.16
C ASN A 171 3.85 -25.63 13.04
N PHE A 172 5.18 -25.70 13.14
CA PHE A 172 5.98 -24.86 14.04
C PHE A 172 5.58 -23.38 14.06
N TYR A 173 5.40 -22.79 12.87
CA TYR A 173 4.99 -21.39 12.75
C TYR A 173 3.52 -21.15 13.13
N LYS A 174 2.62 -22.10 12.86
CA LYS A 174 1.18 -22.00 13.21
C LYS A 174 1.02 -22.00 14.74
N ASP A 175 1.82 -22.82 15.42
CA ASP A 175 1.74 -22.99 16.87
C ASP A 175 2.25 -21.78 17.67
N GLN A 176 3.04 -20.89 17.05
CA GLN A 176 3.54 -19.68 17.71
C GLN A 176 2.53 -18.54 17.77
N ILE A 177 1.47 -18.59 16.94
CA ILE A 177 0.44 -17.55 16.91
C ILE A 177 -0.47 -17.71 18.12
N LYS A 178 -0.19 -16.96 19.18
CA LYS A 178 -1.08 -16.84 20.35
C LYS A 178 -2.12 -15.77 20.05
N ILE A 179 -3.25 -16.16 19.43
CA ILE A 179 -4.37 -15.23 19.26
C ILE A 179 -4.95 -14.94 20.65
N LYS A 180 -4.60 -13.79 21.23
CA LYS A 180 -5.34 -13.20 22.35
C LYS A 180 -6.27 -12.15 21.77
N TYR A 181 -7.56 -12.47 21.70
CA TYR A 181 -8.61 -11.47 21.54
C TYR A 181 -8.79 -10.71 22.85
#